data_AF-A0A7J7K9X7-F1
#
_entry.id   AF-A0A7J7K9X7-F1
#
_cell.length_a   1.000
_cell.length_b   1.000
_cell.length_c   1.000
_cell.angle_alpha   90.00
_cell.angle_beta   90.00
_cell.angle_gamma   90.00
#
_symmetry.space_group_name_H-M   'P 1'
#
loop_
_entity.id
_entity.type
_entity.pdbx_description
1 polymer ?
#
loop_
_entity_poly.entity_id
_entity_poly.type
_entity_poly.pdbx_seq_one_letter_code
_entity_poly.pdbx_strand_id
1 'polypeptide(L)'
;MAMRLTLLSRLRESRLLDALTSLEMPHLACLSQMEVYGFGFDVAEFNRQTKLILDALNLIEKKCNSFTKRVFDLSSPKDIGEVLFVELHLPYERKKIVRRKGAPWSTCQAQLEKIKSLHPLPGLILLWRKLHSALKCLVQPLDKSKVWSEERSMYRIYSTCSIQTATGRITMHEPNLQTIRKDIALKVDGLSELSDSVVSLRNVFTASQGYTLLSADYSQLELRIISHLASDSVLIPLLNAGGDVFKDIASPG
;
A
#
# COMPACT_ATOMS: atom_id res chain seq x y z
N MET A 1 -0.40 -25.46 32.70
CA MET A 1 0.24 -26.73 32.27
C MET A 1 -0.76 -27.72 31.67
N ALA A 2 -1.92 -27.97 32.31
CA ALA A 2 -2.97 -28.87 31.79
C ALA A 2 -3.51 -28.48 30.40
N MET A 3 -3.87 -27.21 30.18
CA MET A 3 -4.40 -26.72 28.90
C MET A 3 -3.47 -26.98 27.70
N ARG A 4 -2.15 -26.83 27.90
CA ARG A 4 -1.15 -27.09 26.85
C ARG A 4 -1.15 -28.56 26.44
N LEU A 5 -1.21 -29.47 27.42
CA LEU A 5 -1.23 -30.92 27.14
C LEU A 5 -2.51 -31.32 26.39
N THR A 6 -3.66 -30.75 26.74
CA THR A 6 -4.93 -30.96 26.03
C THR A 6 -4.90 -30.42 24.59
N LEU A 7 -4.25 -29.28 24.35
CA LEU A 7 -4.10 -28.75 22.99
C LEU A 7 -3.16 -29.61 22.15
N LEU A 8 -2.05 -30.08 22.73
CA LEU A 8 -1.11 -30.97 22.05
C LEU A 8 -1.74 -32.31 21.68
N SER A 9 -2.62 -32.87 22.53
CA SER A 9 -3.34 -34.10 22.19
C SER A 9 -4.28 -33.90 21.00
N ARG A 10 -5.06 -32.80 20.98
CA ARG A 10 -5.93 -32.45 19.84
C ARG A 10 -5.16 -32.20 18.54
N LEU A 11 -3.98 -31.61 18.63
CA LEU A 11 -3.10 -31.39 17.48
C LEU A 11 -2.51 -32.70 16.93
N ARG A 12 -2.23 -33.68 17.79
CA ARG A 12 -1.85 -35.03 17.37
C ARG A 12 -3.01 -35.73 16.66
N GLU A 13 -4.21 -35.68 17.23
CA GLU A 13 -5.42 -36.28 16.64
C GLU A 13 -5.71 -35.73 15.23
N SER A 14 -5.46 -34.43 15.01
CA SER A 14 -5.64 -33.75 13.73
C SER A 14 -4.45 -33.82 12.78
N ARG A 15 -3.35 -34.52 13.14
CA ARG A 15 -2.09 -34.60 12.37
C ARG A 15 -1.45 -33.23 12.07
N LEU A 16 -1.71 -32.24 12.91
CA LEU A 16 -1.16 -30.88 12.79
C LEU A 16 0.05 -30.65 13.69
N LEU A 17 0.40 -31.62 14.54
CA LEU A 17 1.53 -31.47 15.45
C LEU A 17 2.84 -31.21 14.70
N ASP A 18 3.08 -31.93 13.60
CA ASP A 18 4.32 -31.79 12.83
C ASP A 18 4.40 -30.42 12.14
N ALA A 19 3.29 -29.93 11.57
CA ALA A 19 3.23 -28.59 11.00
C ALA A 19 3.48 -27.50 12.06
N LEU A 20 2.91 -27.66 13.27
CA LEU A 20 3.16 -26.73 14.37
C LEU A 20 4.65 -26.72 14.75
N THR A 21 5.26 -27.88 14.97
CA THR A 21 6.62 -27.96 15.52
C THR A 21 7.71 -27.67 14.49
N SER A 22 7.52 -28.10 13.24
CA SER A 22 8.54 -27.97 12.19
C SER A 22 8.44 -26.67 11.40
N LEU A 23 7.24 -26.06 11.30
CA LEU A 23 7.01 -24.85 10.50
C LEU A 23 6.66 -23.66 11.38
N GLU A 24 5.56 -23.72 12.13
CA GLU A 24 5.02 -22.54 12.85
C GLU A 24 5.90 -22.09 14.02
N MET A 25 6.42 -23.01 14.82
CA MET A 25 7.25 -22.67 15.98
C MET A 25 8.60 -22.01 15.59
N PRO A 26 9.39 -22.55 14.63
CA PRO A 26 10.59 -21.86 14.14
C PRO A 26 10.27 -20.51 13.50
N HIS A 27 9.15 -20.44 12.76
CA HIS A 27 8.68 -19.21 12.15
C HIS A 27 8.39 -18.11 13.20
N LEU A 28 7.73 -18.46 14.31
CA LEU A 28 7.50 -17.53 15.42
C LEU A 28 8.81 -16.98 16.00
N ALA A 29 9.83 -17.83 16.16
CA ALA A 29 11.14 -17.37 16.66
C ALA A 29 11.79 -16.36 15.70
N CYS A 30 11.65 -16.58 14.38
CA CYS A 30 12.11 -15.63 13.37
C CYS A 30 11.36 -14.30 13.45
N LEU A 31 10.03 -14.32 13.57
CA LEU A 31 9.22 -13.11 13.73
C LEU A 31 9.59 -12.33 14.99
N SER A 32 9.78 -13.01 16.13
CA SER A 32 10.20 -12.35 17.37
C SER A 32 11.57 -11.68 17.23
N GLN A 33 12.50 -12.28 16.49
CA GLN A 33 13.78 -11.62 16.18
C GLN A 33 13.54 -10.37 15.32
N MET A 34 12.71 -10.45 14.28
CA MET A 34 12.38 -9.29 13.44
C MET A 34 11.80 -8.13 14.26
N GLU A 35 10.90 -8.43 15.21
CA GLU A 35 10.31 -7.44 16.11
C GLU A 35 11.35 -6.75 17.00
N VAL A 36 12.32 -7.51 17.54
CA VAL A 36 13.39 -6.96 18.39
C VAL A 36 14.42 -6.17 17.58
N TYR A 37 14.74 -6.62 16.36
CA TYR A 37 15.66 -5.91 15.49
C TYR A 37 15.04 -4.60 14.97
N GLY A 38 13.76 -4.60 14.63
CA GLY A 38 13.09 -3.48 13.96
C GLY A 38 13.71 -3.13 12.60
N PHE A 39 13.25 -2.04 11.99
CA PHE A 39 13.72 -1.57 10.69
C PHE A 39 14.40 -0.20 10.81
N GLY A 40 15.53 0.01 10.14
CA GLY A 40 16.23 1.29 10.18
C GLY A 40 15.48 2.42 9.47
N PHE A 41 15.53 3.63 10.02
CA PHE A 41 14.72 4.76 9.59
C PHE A 41 15.55 6.05 9.49
N ASP A 42 15.47 6.71 8.33
CA ASP A 42 16.11 7.99 8.05
C ASP A 42 15.12 9.15 8.26
N VAL A 43 15.35 9.92 9.33
CA VAL A 43 14.51 11.06 9.70
C VAL A 43 14.68 12.24 8.74
N ALA A 44 15.87 12.44 8.17
CA ALA A 44 16.12 13.54 7.25
C ALA A 44 15.37 13.31 5.93
N GLU A 45 15.46 12.10 5.38
CA GLU A 45 14.71 11.72 4.17
C GLU A 45 13.21 11.71 4.44
N PHE A 46 12.76 11.22 5.60
CA PHE A 46 11.37 11.27 6.01
C PHE A 46 10.81 12.70 6.03
N ASN A 47 11.53 13.65 6.63
CA ASN A 47 11.11 15.06 6.69
C ASN A 47 11.06 15.68 5.29
N ARG A 48 12.03 15.36 4.43
CA ARG A 48 12.06 15.82 3.04
C ARG A 48 10.85 15.34 2.25
N GLN A 49 10.54 14.04 2.34
CA GLN A 49 9.38 13.43 1.67
C GLN A 49 8.05 13.98 2.22
N THR A 50 7.96 14.17 3.54
CA THR A 50 6.78 14.74 4.19
C THR A 50 6.52 16.16 3.72
N LYS A 51 7.57 17.00 3.67
CA LYS A 51 7.47 18.36 3.15
C LYS A 51 6.99 18.37 1.69
N LEU A 52 7.57 17.51 0.85
CA LEU A 52 7.19 17.42 -0.56
C LEU A 52 5.71 17.01 -0.74
N ILE A 53 5.20 16.10 0.10
CA ILE A 53 3.76 15.74 0.13
C ILE A 53 2.91 16.96 0.51
N LEU A 54 3.28 17.69 1.57
CA LEU A 54 2.52 18.85 2.05
C LEU A 54 2.50 19.99 1.02
N ASP A 55 3.64 20.29 0.41
CA ASP A 55 3.76 21.31 -0.64
C ASP A 55 2.92 20.95 -1.87
N ALA A 56 2.95 19.66 -2.28
CA ALA A 56 2.13 19.16 -3.37
C ALA A 56 0.62 19.25 -3.06
N LEU A 57 0.19 18.88 -1.85
CA LEU A 57 -1.21 19.00 -1.42
C LEU A 57 -1.69 20.45 -1.49
N ASN A 58 -0.92 21.38 -0.95
CA ASN A 58 -1.23 22.81 -0.97
C ASN A 58 -1.34 23.36 -2.41
N LEU A 59 -0.44 22.93 -3.31
CA LEU A 59 -0.48 23.37 -4.70
C LEU A 59 -1.68 22.79 -5.45
N ILE A 60 -2.02 21.52 -5.21
CA ILE A 60 -3.20 20.90 -5.80
C ILE A 60 -4.47 21.61 -5.31
N GLU A 61 -4.57 21.93 -4.03
CA GLU A 61 -5.71 22.68 -3.47
C GLU A 61 -5.87 24.04 -4.13
N LYS A 62 -4.79 24.81 -4.25
CA LYS A 62 -4.80 26.10 -4.96
C LYS A 62 -5.25 25.96 -6.41
N LYS A 63 -4.78 24.93 -7.13
CA LYS A 63 -5.16 24.66 -8.52
C LYS A 63 -6.62 24.23 -8.64
N CYS A 64 -7.09 23.33 -7.79
CA CYS A 64 -8.50 22.94 -7.74
C CYS A 64 -9.42 24.14 -7.54
N ASN A 65 -9.08 25.02 -6.59
CA ASN A 65 -9.83 26.24 -6.33
C ASN A 65 -9.81 27.24 -7.49
N SER A 66 -8.80 27.21 -8.38
CA SER A 66 -8.76 28.08 -9.56
C SER A 66 -9.71 27.64 -10.68
N PHE A 67 -10.09 26.36 -10.72
CA PHE A 67 -11.03 25.82 -11.71
C PHE A 67 -12.49 25.99 -11.32
N THR A 68 -12.77 26.36 -10.07
CA THR A 68 -14.13 26.42 -9.51
C THR A 68 -14.46 27.82 -9.02
N LYS A 69 -15.75 28.18 -9.05
CA LYS A 69 -16.22 29.49 -8.55
C LYS A 69 -16.34 29.52 -7.02
N ARG A 70 -16.23 28.36 -6.37
CA ARG A 70 -16.31 28.18 -4.92
C ARG A 70 -15.09 27.43 -4.40
N VAL A 71 -14.74 27.69 -3.14
CA VAL A 71 -13.83 26.83 -2.37
C VAL A 71 -14.63 25.60 -1.94
N PHE A 72 -14.08 24.41 -2.15
CA PHE A 72 -14.74 23.15 -1.80
C PHE A 72 -13.76 22.21 -1.09
N ASP A 73 -14.28 21.35 -0.22
CA ASP A 73 -13.44 20.43 0.53
C ASP A 73 -13.13 19.17 -0.30
N LEU A 74 -11.84 18.95 -0.60
CA LEU A 74 -11.33 17.75 -1.28
C LEU A 74 -11.43 16.48 -0.43
N SER A 75 -11.63 16.62 0.88
CA SER A 75 -11.86 15.49 1.78
C SER A 75 -13.31 14.97 1.69
N SER A 76 -14.27 15.83 1.34
CA SER A 76 -15.70 15.53 1.25
C SER A 76 -16.07 14.96 -0.13
N PRO A 77 -16.49 13.68 -0.22
CA PRO A 77 -16.94 13.10 -1.49
C PRO A 77 -18.20 13.78 -2.05
N LYS A 78 -19.01 14.40 -1.20
CA LYS A 78 -20.23 15.10 -1.58
C LYS A 78 -19.89 16.39 -2.32
N ASP A 79 -18.99 17.19 -1.76
CA ASP A 79 -18.55 18.48 -2.32
C ASP A 79 -17.87 18.27 -3.68
N ILE A 80 -17.00 17.25 -3.77
CA ILE A 80 -16.39 16.84 -5.03
C ILE A 80 -17.45 16.45 -6.07
N GLY A 81 -18.48 15.70 -5.65
CA GLY A 81 -19.56 15.27 -6.54
C GLY A 81 -20.36 16.44 -7.10
N GLU A 82 -20.69 17.42 -6.25
CA GLU A 82 -21.37 18.64 -6.67
C GLU A 82 -20.53 19.45 -7.68
N VAL A 83 -19.24 19.67 -7.41
CA VAL A 83 -18.36 20.41 -8.33
C VAL A 83 -18.24 19.70 -9.68
N LEU A 84 -17.98 18.38 -9.68
CA LEU A 84 -17.74 17.66 -10.93
C LEU A 84 -19.00 17.51 -11.79
N PHE A 85 -20.15 17.20 -11.17
CA PHE A 85 -21.35 16.80 -11.92
C PHE A 85 -22.42 17.89 -12.01
N VAL A 86 -22.46 18.82 -11.06
CA VAL A 86 -23.44 19.93 -11.07
C VAL A 86 -22.82 21.18 -11.69
N GLU A 87 -21.62 21.59 -11.27
CA GLU A 87 -21.00 22.83 -11.78
C GLU A 87 -20.30 22.63 -13.12
N LEU A 88 -19.47 21.59 -13.23
CA LEU A 88 -18.70 21.31 -14.46
C LEU A 88 -19.47 20.46 -15.47
N HIS A 89 -20.67 20.00 -15.12
CA HIS A 89 -21.55 19.19 -15.97
C HIS A 89 -20.84 17.98 -16.63
N LEU A 90 -19.87 17.36 -15.94
CA LEU A 90 -19.15 16.21 -16.48
C LEU A 90 -20.07 14.98 -16.57
N PRO A 91 -19.86 14.10 -17.55
CA PRO A 91 -20.68 12.91 -17.73
C PRO A 91 -20.55 11.97 -16.53
N TYR A 92 -21.68 11.56 -15.98
CA TYR A 92 -21.76 10.61 -14.87
C TYR A 92 -22.44 9.32 -15.31
N GLU A 93 -21.69 8.23 -15.30
CA GLU A 93 -22.25 6.91 -15.52
C GLU A 93 -22.88 6.40 -14.22
N ARG A 94 -24.22 6.42 -14.14
CA ARG A 94 -24.95 5.79 -13.04
C ARG A 94 -24.81 4.27 -13.12
N LYS A 95 -23.92 3.70 -12.30
CA LYS A 95 -24.05 2.27 -11.94
C LYS A 95 -25.21 2.08 -10.96
N LYS A 96 -26.04 1.07 -11.21
CA LYS A 96 -27.24 0.68 -10.42
C LYS A 96 -26.97 0.30 -8.94
N ILE A 97 -25.74 0.40 -8.43
CA ILE A 97 -25.37 -0.14 -7.12
C ILE A 97 -25.29 0.96 -6.05
N VAL A 98 -26.33 0.95 -5.22
CA VAL A 98 -26.41 1.22 -3.78
C VAL A 98 -25.59 2.39 -3.22
N ARG A 99 -26.36 3.41 -2.81
CA ARG A 99 -25.98 4.56 -1.99
C ARG A 99 -25.27 4.12 -0.70
N ARG A 100 -23.98 4.38 -0.57
CA ARG A 100 -23.33 4.46 0.75
C ARG A 100 -23.60 5.86 1.31
N LYS A 101 -24.42 5.93 2.36
CA LYS A 101 -24.59 7.04 3.32
C LYS A 101 -24.36 8.46 2.74
N GLY A 102 -25.42 9.08 2.22
CA GLY A 102 -25.54 10.55 2.18
C GLY A 102 -24.96 11.32 1.00
N ALA A 103 -24.15 10.72 0.11
CA ALA A 103 -23.66 11.40 -1.11
C ALA A 103 -24.48 11.02 -2.36
N PRO A 104 -24.95 11.98 -3.19
CA PRO A 104 -25.77 11.67 -4.38
C PRO A 104 -24.98 11.00 -5.52
N TRP A 105 -23.65 11.18 -5.54
CA TRP A 105 -22.75 10.70 -6.59
C TRP A 105 -21.61 9.86 -6.03
N SER A 106 -21.20 8.83 -6.78
CA SER A 106 -20.00 8.05 -6.49
C SER A 106 -18.79 8.72 -7.13
N THR A 107 -17.81 9.10 -6.33
CA THR A 107 -16.54 9.68 -6.79
C THR A 107 -15.41 8.65 -6.71
N CYS A 108 -15.68 7.36 -6.93
CA CYS A 108 -14.64 6.32 -6.84
C CYS A 108 -13.53 6.49 -7.90
N GLN A 109 -12.37 5.86 -7.68
CA GLN A 109 -11.22 5.96 -8.59
C GLN A 109 -11.60 5.60 -10.04
N ALA A 110 -12.31 4.49 -10.23
CA ALA A 110 -12.76 4.05 -11.56
C ALA A 110 -13.65 5.08 -12.27
N GLN A 111 -14.49 5.82 -11.53
CA GLN A 111 -15.32 6.88 -12.12
C GLN A 111 -14.49 8.09 -12.52
N LEU A 112 -13.55 8.50 -11.66
CA LEU A 112 -12.66 9.65 -11.90
C LEU A 112 -11.70 9.39 -13.07
N GLU A 113 -11.22 8.15 -13.23
CA GLU A 113 -10.34 7.78 -14.35
C GLU A 113 -11.04 7.89 -15.71
N LYS A 114 -12.33 7.56 -15.81
CA LYS A 114 -13.11 7.69 -17.04
C LYS A 114 -13.28 9.14 -17.49
N ILE A 115 -13.48 10.06 -16.54
CA ILE A 115 -13.70 11.48 -16.81
C ILE A 115 -12.39 12.30 -16.83
N LYS A 116 -11.25 11.65 -16.56
CA LYS A 116 -9.93 12.29 -16.53
C LYS A 116 -9.53 12.89 -17.89
N SER A 117 -9.98 12.30 -19.00
CA SER A 117 -9.71 12.83 -20.34
C SER A 117 -10.50 14.08 -20.69
N LEU A 118 -11.60 14.35 -19.98
CA LEU A 118 -12.52 15.45 -20.27
C LEU A 118 -12.16 16.74 -19.54
N HIS A 119 -11.51 16.64 -18.39
CA HIS A 119 -11.14 17.79 -17.58
C HIS A 119 -9.89 17.46 -16.72
N PRO A 120 -9.01 18.44 -16.41
CA PRO A 120 -7.84 18.19 -15.55
C PRO A 120 -8.20 17.90 -14.07
N LEU A 121 -9.32 18.43 -13.58
CA LEU A 121 -9.73 18.33 -12.16
C LEU A 121 -9.83 16.89 -11.59
N PRO A 122 -10.47 15.91 -12.26
CA PRO A 122 -10.45 14.52 -11.82
C PRO A 122 -9.04 13.94 -11.59
N GLY A 123 -8.09 14.28 -12.46
CA GLY A 123 -6.68 13.87 -12.31
C GLY A 123 -6.05 14.45 -11.04
N LEU A 124 -6.30 15.73 -10.78
CA LEU A 124 -5.83 16.42 -9.56
C LEU A 124 -6.45 15.81 -8.29
N ILE A 125 -7.75 15.52 -8.30
CA ILE A 125 -8.44 14.88 -7.15
C ILE A 125 -7.87 13.49 -6.87
N LEU A 126 -7.60 12.69 -7.91
CA LEU A 126 -6.98 11.37 -7.76
C LEU A 126 -5.60 11.46 -7.11
N LEU A 127 -4.78 12.43 -7.54
CA LEU A 127 -3.46 12.64 -6.94
C LEU A 127 -3.58 13.14 -5.50
N TRP A 128 -4.43 14.13 -5.22
CA TRP A 128 -4.66 14.63 -3.87
C TRP A 128 -5.07 13.50 -2.92
N ARG A 129 -5.99 12.62 -3.33
CA ARG A 129 -6.41 11.47 -2.50
C ARG A 129 -5.28 10.48 -2.25
N LYS A 130 -4.43 10.23 -3.25
CA LYS A 130 -3.24 9.37 -3.08
C LYS A 130 -2.29 9.95 -2.05
N LEU A 131 -1.99 11.25 -2.15
CA LEU A 131 -1.09 11.97 -1.24
C LEU A 131 -1.68 12.13 0.17
N HIS A 132 -2.93 12.54 0.28
CA HIS A 132 -3.63 12.71 1.55
C HIS A 132 -3.74 11.38 2.31
N SER A 133 -4.02 10.28 1.59
CA SER A 133 -4.00 8.94 2.17
C SER A 133 -2.58 8.52 2.58
N ALA A 134 -1.54 8.85 1.81
CA ALA A 134 -0.16 8.58 2.21
C ALA A 134 0.22 9.36 3.48
N LEU A 135 -0.17 10.63 3.58
CA LEU A 135 0.05 11.46 4.76
C LEU A 135 -0.63 10.86 6.00
N LYS A 136 -1.94 10.58 5.90
CA LYS A 136 -2.74 10.10 7.03
C LYS A 136 -2.42 8.65 7.43
N CYS A 137 -2.28 7.76 6.47
CA CYS A 137 -2.16 6.32 6.74
C CYS A 137 -0.72 5.85 6.88
N LEU A 138 0.28 6.60 6.39
CA LEU A 138 1.69 6.18 6.40
C LEU A 138 2.56 7.18 7.17
N VAL A 139 2.58 8.46 6.76
CA VAL A 139 3.47 9.47 7.37
C VAL A 139 3.17 9.65 8.86
N GLN A 140 1.90 9.89 9.22
CA GLN A 140 1.51 10.11 10.62
C GLN A 140 1.82 8.91 11.54
N PRO A 141 1.52 7.65 11.18
CA PRO A 141 1.94 6.49 11.96
C PRO A 141 3.46 6.36 12.08
N LEU A 142 4.20 6.52 10.97
CA LEU A 142 5.66 6.39 10.96
C LEU A 142 6.31 7.43 11.88
N ASP A 143 5.84 8.67 11.83
CA ASP A 143 6.34 9.77 12.65
C ASP A 143 6.21 9.50 14.15
N LYS A 144 5.10 8.86 14.55
CA LYS A 144 4.82 8.49 15.94
C LYS A 144 5.60 7.26 16.41
N SER A 145 5.88 6.33 15.49
CA SER A 145 6.51 5.04 15.82
C SER A 145 8.04 5.06 15.79
N LYS A 146 8.68 6.13 15.33
CA LYS A 146 10.14 6.20 15.26
C LYS A 146 10.75 6.30 16.66
N VAL A 147 11.72 5.44 16.95
CA VAL A 147 12.42 5.37 18.24
C VAL A 147 13.93 5.38 18.00
N TRP A 148 14.68 6.13 18.81
CA TRP A 148 16.13 6.12 18.76
C TRP A 148 16.67 4.82 19.38
N SER A 149 17.53 4.10 18.66
CA SER A 149 18.24 2.93 19.16
C SER A 149 19.66 3.30 19.51
N GLU A 150 20.02 3.26 20.80
CA GLU A 150 21.39 3.54 21.27
C GLU A 150 22.39 2.51 20.74
N GLU A 151 22.04 1.23 20.81
CA GLU A 151 22.87 0.10 20.35
C GLU A 151 23.30 0.25 18.89
N ARG A 152 22.41 0.79 18.04
CA ARG A 152 22.63 0.92 16.59
C ARG A 152 22.88 2.37 16.15
N SER A 153 22.89 3.31 17.09
CA SER A 153 23.09 4.75 16.86
C SER A 153 22.25 5.31 15.70
N MET A 154 20.99 4.90 15.59
CA MET A 154 20.07 5.36 14.54
C MET A 154 18.60 5.25 14.97
N TYR A 155 17.71 5.95 14.26
CA TYR A 155 16.27 5.75 14.41
C TYR A 155 15.82 4.43 13.79
N ARG A 156 14.87 3.77 14.45
CA ARG A 156 14.27 2.52 14.02
C ARG A 156 12.76 2.53 14.23
N ILE A 157 12.08 1.70 13.45
CA ILE A 157 10.65 1.42 13.57
C ILE A 157 10.51 -0.04 14.00
N TYR A 158 9.76 -0.26 15.07
CA TYR A 158 9.44 -1.59 15.57
C TYR A 158 7.98 -1.86 15.23
N SER A 159 7.71 -3.01 14.61
CA SER A 159 6.36 -3.42 14.22
C SER A 159 6.09 -4.78 14.81
N THR A 160 4.88 -5.01 15.29
CA THR A 160 4.45 -6.30 15.84
C THR A 160 3.88 -7.17 14.74
N CYS A 161 4.30 -8.43 14.68
CA CYS A 161 3.86 -9.44 13.73
C CYS A 161 2.74 -10.30 14.33
N SER A 162 1.69 -10.55 13.56
CA SER A 162 0.58 -11.44 13.93
C SER A 162 0.38 -12.50 12.87
N ILE A 163 0.11 -13.73 13.32
CA ILE A 163 -0.17 -14.90 12.48
C ILE A 163 -1.65 -15.30 12.47
N GLN A 164 -2.53 -14.47 13.04
CA GLN A 164 -3.95 -14.80 13.28
C GLN A 164 -4.85 -14.66 12.04
N THR A 165 -4.29 -14.68 10.82
CA THR A 165 -5.12 -14.60 9.62
C THR A 165 -5.65 -15.96 9.22
N ALA A 166 -6.88 -16.01 8.69
CA ALA A 166 -7.51 -17.25 8.24
C ALA A 166 -6.70 -17.99 7.15
N THR A 167 -5.87 -17.26 6.40
CA THR A 167 -5.02 -17.79 5.32
C THR A 167 -3.62 -18.21 5.79
N GLY A 168 -3.26 -18.01 7.06
CA GLY A 168 -1.90 -18.24 7.55
C GLY A 168 -0.87 -17.18 7.10
N ARG A 169 -1.33 -16.07 6.52
CA ARG A 169 -0.46 -14.92 6.18
C ARG A 169 -0.08 -14.13 7.44
N ILE A 170 1.12 -13.57 7.43
CA ILE A 170 1.61 -12.69 8.50
C ILE A 170 1.07 -11.29 8.26
N THR A 171 0.59 -10.63 9.31
CA THR A 171 0.25 -9.20 9.31
C THR A 171 1.16 -8.43 10.24
N MET A 172 1.49 -7.19 9.89
CA MET A 172 2.23 -6.28 10.75
C MET A 172 1.34 -5.17 11.29
N HIS A 173 1.55 -4.79 12.54
CA HIS A 173 0.80 -3.74 13.22
C HIS A 173 1.76 -2.77 13.92
N GLU A 174 1.29 -1.52 14.11
CA GLU A 174 1.95 -0.49 14.94
C GLU A 174 3.41 -0.15 14.58
N PRO A 175 3.76 0.26 13.34
CA PRO A 175 2.91 0.47 12.17
C PRO A 175 2.90 -0.73 11.21
N ASN A 176 1.92 -0.77 10.29
CA ASN A 176 1.89 -1.81 9.25
C ASN A 176 2.83 -1.47 8.08
N LEU A 177 4.06 -1.97 8.16
CA LEU A 177 5.09 -1.79 7.13
C LEU A 177 4.80 -2.52 5.81
N GLN A 178 3.88 -3.49 5.79
CA GLN A 178 3.47 -4.19 4.57
C GLN A 178 2.64 -3.29 3.64
N THR A 179 2.05 -2.22 4.18
CA THR A 179 1.19 -1.30 3.43
C THR A 179 1.92 -0.09 2.86
N ILE A 180 3.24 0.01 3.06
CA ILE A 180 4.05 1.10 2.52
C ILE A 180 3.94 1.06 0.98
N ARG A 181 3.31 2.10 0.44
CA ARG A 181 3.01 2.20 -0.99
C ARG A 181 4.29 2.26 -1.82
N LYS A 182 4.17 1.87 -3.08
CA LYS A 182 5.16 2.17 -4.11
C LYS A 182 5.18 3.67 -4.39
N ASP A 183 6.21 4.08 -5.11
CA ASP A 183 6.48 5.46 -5.48
C ASP A 183 5.26 6.16 -6.10
N ILE A 184 5.01 7.40 -5.66
CA ILE A 184 3.94 8.24 -6.18
C ILE A 184 4.59 9.29 -7.07
N ALA A 185 4.46 9.12 -8.38
CA ALA A 185 4.85 10.15 -9.35
C ALA A 185 3.91 11.35 -9.23
N LEU A 186 4.47 12.56 -9.14
CA LEU A 186 3.71 13.82 -9.06
C LEU A 186 3.35 14.38 -10.46
N LYS A 187 3.31 13.51 -11.47
CA LYS A 187 2.97 13.84 -12.85
C LYS A 187 1.46 13.93 -13.03
N VAL A 188 0.92 15.14 -13.11
CA VAL A 188 -0.47 15.41 -13.49
C VAL A 188 -0.53 16.65 -14.39
N ASP A 189 -1.40 16.59 -15.39
CA ASP A 189 -1.67 17.71 -16.29
C ASP A 189 -2.06 18.97 -15.50
N GLY A 190 -1.33 20.06 -15.74
CA GLY A 190 -1.49 21.33 -15.02
C GLY A 190 -0.53 21.53 -13.83
N LEU A 191 0.33 20.56 -13.48
CA LEU A 191 1.37 20.65 -12.43
C LEU A 191 2.80 20.58 -13.01
N SER A 192 3.14 21.50 -13.92
CA SER A 192 4.49 21.59 -14.50
C SER A 192 5.61 21.73 -13.46
N GLU A 193 5.36 22.51 -12.41
CA GLU A 193 6.34 22.82 -11.33
C GLU A 193 6.80 21.61 -10.51
N LEU A 194 6.01 20.53 -10.43
CA LEU A 194 6.37 19.29 -9.71
C LEU A 194 6.50 18.07 -10.63
N SER A 195 6.49 18.27 -11.94
CA SER A 195 6.35 17.20 -12.93
C SER A 195 7.47 16.15 -12.89
N ASP A 196 8.66 16.46 -12.36
CA ASP A 196 9.75 15.47 -12.22
C ASP A 196 9.95 14.94 -10.79
N SER A 197 9.12 15.36 -9.84
CA SER A 197 9.23 14.91 -8.45
C SER A 197 8.51 13.57 -8.21
N VAL A 198 9.14 12.71 -7.42
CA VAL A 198 8.60 11.41 -7.01
C VAL A 198 8.63 11.34 -5.49
N VAL A 199 7.47 11.03 -4.90
CA VAL A 199 7.38 10.70 -3.48
C VAL A 199 7.68 9.22 -3.32
N SER A 200 8.76 8.90 -2.61
CA SER A 200 9.08 7.51 -2.25
C SER A 200 9.21 7.39 -0.74
N LEU A 201 8.13 6.94 -0.11
CA LEU A 201 8.14 6.62 1.33
C LEU A 201 8.91 5.35 1.65
N ARG A 202 9.37 4.59 0.65
CA ARG A 202 10.23 3.41 0.85
C ARG A 202 11.68 3.82 1.13
N ASN A 203 12.12 4.95 0.58
CA ASN A 203 13.48 5.46 0.75
C ASN A 203 13.77 5.96 2.17
N VAL A 204 12.75 6.16 3.00
CA VAL A 204 12.92 6.51 4.42
C VAL A 204 13.45 5.32 5.22
N PHE A 205 13.36 4.10 4.69
CA PHE A 205 13.85 2.90 5.34
C PHE A 205 15.26 2.60 4.84
N THR A 206 16.21 2.51 5.78
CA THR A 206 17.63 2.41 5.47
C THR A 206 18.33 1.35 6.31
N ALA A 207 19.45 0.83 5.81
CA ALA A 207 20.31 -0.08 6.56
C ALA A 207 21.12 0.69 7.62
N SER A 208 21.54 -0.02 8.66
CA SER A 208 22.53 0.50 9.61
C SER A 208 23.89 0.68 8.93
N GLN A 209 24.75 1.53 9.50
CA GLN A 209 26.09 1.77 8.96
C GLN A 209 26.87 0.45 8.81
N GLY A 210 27.46 0.24 7.63
CA GLY A 210 28.19 -0.99 7.30
C GLY A 210 27.31 -2.15 6.80
N TYR A 211 25.99 -1.97 6.73
CA TYR A 211 25.05 -2.96 6.22
C TYR A 211 24.37 -2.47 4.94
N THR A 212 23.76 -3.41 4.21
CA THR A 212 22.90 -3.13 3.06
C THR A 212 21.58 -3.87 3.20
N LEU A 213 20.51 -3.34 2.59
CA LEU A 213 19.23 -4.02 2.52
C LEU A 213 19.23 -5.00 1.36
N LEU A 214 18.98 -6.28 1.66
CA LEU A 214 18.76 -7.32 0.67
C LEU A 214 17.26 -7.64 0.59
N SER A 215 16.72 -7.65 -0.63
CA SER A 215 15.34 -8.05 -0.88
C SER A 215 15.33 -9.29 -1.79
N ALA A 216 14.52 -10.28 -1.43
CA ALA A 216 14.25 -11.46 -2.23
C ALA A 216 12.74 -11.55 -2.43
N ASP A 217 12.31 -11.62 -3.70
CA ASP A 217 10.90 -11.71 -4.08
C ASP A 217 10.68 -13.01 -4.88
N TYR A 218 9.55 -13.66 -4.65
CA TYR A 218 9.19 -14.86 -5.40
C TYR A 218 8.55 -14.48 -6.73
N SER A 219 9.19 -14.90 -7.83
CA SER A 219 8.68 -14.67 -9.18
C SER A 219 7.38 -15.43 -9.42
N GLN A 220 6.25 -14.73 -9.38
CA GLN A 220 4.90 -15.23 -9.67
C GLN A 220 4.47 -16.44 -8.81
N LEU A 221 4.77 -16.42 -7.50
CA LEU A 221 4.49 -17.54 -6.58
C LEU A 221 3.06 -18.07 -6.67
N GLU A 222 2.05 -17.20 -6.57
CA GLU A 222 0.65 -17.61 -6.55
C GLU A 222 0.24 -18.31 -7.86
N LEU A 223 0.71 -17.80 -9.01
CA LEU A 223 0.44 -18.41 -10.30
C LEU A 223 1.14 -19.78 -10.44
N ARG A 224 2.37 -19.92 -9.91
CA ARG A 224 3.08 -21.20 -9.86
C ARG A 224 2.36 -22.22 -8.99
N ILE A 225 1.86 -21.81 -7.82
CA ILE A 225 1.08 -22.68 -6.93
C ILE A 225 -0.20 -23.15 -7.63
N ILE A 226 -0.96 -22.24 -8.25
CA ILE A 226 -2.20 -22.59 -8.96
C ILE A 226 -1.90 -23.53 -10.13
N SER A 227 -0.87 -23.23 -10.92
CA SER A 227 -0.50 -24.07 -12.08
C SER A 227 -0.10 -25.47 -11.65
N HIS A 228 0.63 -25.60 -10.54
CA HIS A 228 1.00 -26.89 -9.97
C HIS A 228 -0.23 -27.66 -9.47
N LEU A 229 -1.11 -27.02 -8.69
CA LEU A 229 -2.32 -27.66 -8.16
C LEU A 229 -3.30 -28.08 -9.26
N ALA A 230 -3.41 -27.28 -10.33
CA ALA A 230 -4.25 -27.57 -11.49
C ALA A 230 -3.60 -28.57 -12.46
N SER A 231 -2.31 -28.88 -12.31
CA SER A 231 -1.52 -29.65 -13.28
C SER A 231 -1.66 -29.12 -14.71
N ASP A 232 -1.65 -27.79 -14.85
CA ASP A 232 -1.92 -27.11 -16.12
C ASP A 232 -0.77 -27.32 -17.12
N SER A 233 -1.07 -28.02 -18.21
CA SER A 233 -0.09 -28.41 -19.23
C SER A 233 0.42 -27.25 -20.08
N VAL A 234 -0.20 -26.07 -20.01
CA VAL A 234 0.19 -24.86 -20.73
C VAL A 234 1.00 -23.94 -19.83
N LEU A 235 0.49 -23.67 -18.62
CA LEU A 235 1.11 -22.73 -17.69
C LEU A 235 2.39 -23.28 -17.07
N ILE A 236 2.49 -24.59 -16.81
CA ILE A 236 3.70 -25.18 -16.22
C ILE A 236 4.92 -25.01 -17.15
N PRO A 237 4.89 -25.43 -18.44
CA PRO A 237 5.99 -25.18 -19.35
C PRO A 237 6.28 -23.69 -19.53
N LEU A 238 5.25 -22.85 -19.63
CA LEU A 238 5.39 -21.41 -19.81
C LEU A 238 6.12 -20.75 -18.64
N LEU A 239 5.75 -21.09 -17.39
CA LEU A 239 6.40 -20.57 -16.18
C LEU A 239 7.82 -21.11 -15.99
N ASN A 240 8.15 -22.26 -16.58
CA ASN A 240 9.47 -22.87 -16.53
C ASN A 240 10.40 -22.37 -17.65
N ALA A 241 9.85 -21.91 -18.77
CA ALA A 241 10.60 -21.40 -19.91
C ALA A 241 11.40 -20.12 -19.57
N GLY A 242 11.06 -19.45 -18.47
CA GLY A 242 11.67 -18.20 -18.06
C GLY A 242 11.07 -17.02 -18.82
N GLY A 243 10.68 -15.97 -18.10
CA GLY A 243 9.98 -14.83 -18.68
C GLY A 243 9.00 -14.22 -17.68
N ASP A 244 8.45 -13.07 -18.07
CA ASP A 244 7.36 -12.43 -17.32
C ASP A 244 6.05 -12.75 -18.04
N VAL A 245 5.37 -13.80 -17.58
CA VAL A 245 4.11 -14.29 -18.15
C VAL A 245 3.07 -13.16 -18.27
N PHE A 246 3.11 -12.15 -17.40
CA PHE A 246 2.21 -11.01 -17.49
C PHE A 246 2.54 -10.09 -18.67
N LYS A 247 3.81 -9.97 -19.07
CA LYS A 247 4.20 -9.24 -20.28
C LYS A 247 3.77 -9.99 -21.54
N ASP A 248 3.87 -11.30 -21.53
CA ASP A 248 3.47 -12.12 -22.68
C ASP A 248 1.94 -12.04 -22.90
N ILE A 249 1.16 -12.01 -21.82
CA ILE A 249 -0.30 -11.81 -21.87
C ILE A 249 -0.67 -10.37 -22.25
N ALA A 250 0.10 -9.38 -21.78
CA ALA A 250 -0.17 -7.96 -22.05
C ALA A 250 0.28 -7.49 -23.44
N SER A 251 1.11 -8.27 -24.14
CA SER A 251 1.51 -7.99 -25.51
C SER A 251 0.34 -8.32 -26.43
N PRO A 252 -0.27 -7.35 -27.12
CA PRO A 252 -1.27 -7.65 -28.12
C PRO A 252 -0.57 -8.41 -29.25
N GLY A 253 -1.02 -9.64 -29.51
CA GLY A 253 -0.71 -10.35 -30.76
C GLY A 253 -1.30 -9.61 -31.96
#